data_AF-A0AA85FKD3-F1
#
_entry.id   AF-A0AA85FKD3-F1
#
_cell.length_a   1.000
_cell.length_b   1.000
_cell.length_c   1.000
_cell.angle_alpha   90.00
_cell.angle_beta   90.00
_cell.angle_gamma   90.00
#
_symmetry.space_group_name_H-M   'P 1'
#
loop_
_entity.id
_entity.type
_entity.pdbx_description
1 polymer ?
#
loop_
_entity_poly.entity_id
_entity_poly.type
_entity_poly.pdbx_seq_one_letter_code
_entity_poly.pdbx_strand_id
1 'polypeptide(L)'
;MKFIGLKLVFNLFWNLYKLKKIIFLLIHLILFNNEEILGSGYNISLKYYHPYSRWRRSLTPCVWLERGGFFNMPKYYKSLSPFAQRRHICSSYSSCPLTWLPTNDVKSLTFKLIGTDDMRDYEFQAHFCNRIYEARHRYCTMEEGEIAFELRQIGTWLMVDRINCRCLGIADVERYGYSKGVQFGDRVFRGNYIHMTCATKDDSSRIL
;
A
#
# COMPACT_ATOMS: atom_id res chain seq x y z
N MET A 1 4.62 63.70 -31.20
CA MET A 1 3.68 62.55 -31.15
C MET A 1 4.45 61.27 -30.83
N LYS A 2 4.65 60.90 -29.56
CA LYS A 2 5.37 59.67 -29.15
C LYS A 2 4.69 58.90 -28.00
N PHE A 3 3.39 59.12 -27.78
CA PHE A 3 2.67 58.55 -26.62
C PHE A 3 1.56 57.55 -26.96
N ILE A 4 1.24 57.32 -28.25
CA ILE A 4 0.15 56.43 -28.67
C ILE A 4 0.61 54.96 -28.82
N GLY A 5 1.84 54.74 -29.29
CA GLY A 5 2.38 53.38 -29.50
C GLY A 5 2.61 52.60 -28.19
N LEU A 6 3.03 53.27 -27.12
CA LEU A 6 3.32 52.61 -25.85
C LEU A 6 2.05 52.09 -25.15
N LYS A 7 0.93 52.83 -25.27
CA LYS A 7 -0.36 52.49 -24.66
C LYS A 7 -1.01 51.26 -25.31
N LEU A 8 -0.85 51.12 -26.63
CA LEU A 8 -1.31 49.95 -27.39
C LEU A 8 -0.53 48.69 -27.03
N VAL A 9 0.81 48.79 -26.92
CA VAL A 9 1.67 47.66 -26.52
C VAL A 9 1.38 47.23 -25.09
N PHE A 10 1.20 48.18 -24.16
CA PHE A 10 0.86 47.87 -22.77
C PHE A 10 -0.52 47.20 -22.63
N ASN A 11 -1.52 47.66 -23.39
CA ASN A 11 -2.84 47.03 -23.41
C ASN A 11 -2.81 45.62 -24.02
N LEU A 12 -1.99 45.40 -25.06
CA LEU A 12 -1.79 44.06 -25.62
C LEU A 12 -1.12 43.13 -24.60
N PHE A 13 -0.09 43.61 -23.91
CA PHE A 13 0.63 42.85 -22.89
C PHE A 13 -0.26 42.52 -21.69
N TRP A 14 -1.07 43.48 -21.23
CA TRP A 14 -2.01 43.27 -20.12
C TRP A 14 -3.13 42.30 -20.50
N ASN A 15 -3.65 42.38 -21.72
CA ASN A 15 -4.63 41.41 -22.23
C ASN A 15 -4.01 40.01 -22.39
N LEU A 16 -2.78 39.90 -22.89
CA LEU A 16 -2.07 38.61 -22.98
C LEU A 16 -1.77 38.03 -21.60
N TYR A 17 -1.45 38.86 -20.60
CA TYR A 17 -1.24 38.43 -19.22
C TYR A 17 -2.56 37.96 -18.58
N LYS A 18 -3.66 38.69 -18.77
CA LYS A 18 -5.00 38.26 -18.35
C LYS A 18 -5.41 36.96 -19.04
N LEU A 19 -5.16 36.83 -20.35
CA LEU A 19 -5.46 35.62 -21.11
C LEU A 19 -4.64 34.44 -20.59
N LYS A 20 -3.34 34.61 -20.32
CA LYS A 20 -2.51 33.58 -19.67
C LYS A 20 -3.04 33.20 -18.29
N LYS A 21 -3.51 34.15 -17.49
CA LYS A 21 -4.06 33.89 -16.14
C LYS A 21 -5.40 33.15 -16.20
N ILE A 22 -6.25 33.50 -17.17
CA ILE A 22 -7.53 32.80 -17.44
C ILE A 22 -7.27 31.40 -17.99
N ILE A 23 -6.31 31.23 -18.91
CA ILE A 23 -5.89 29.91 -19.41
C ILE A 23 -5.32 29.08 -18.27
N PHE A 24 -4.50 29.65 -17.39
CA PHE A 24 -3.95 28.96 -16.23
C PHE A 24 -5.05 28.54 -15.24
N LEU A 25 -6.03 29.41 -14.98
CA LEU A 25 -7.21 29.10 -14.17
C LEU A 25 -8.10 28.05 -14.82
N LEU A 26 -8.29 28.08 -16.14
CA LEU A 26 -9.03 27.05 -16.87
C LEU A 26 -8.29 25.71 -16.86
N ILE A 27 -6.96 25.72 -17.01
CA ILE A 27 -6.13 24.51 -16.86
C ILE A 27 -6.23 23.97 -15.43
N HIS A 28 -6.19 24.83 -14.41
CA HIS A 28 -6.37 24.41 -13.02
C HIS A 28 -7.78 23.90 -12.74
N LEU A 29 -8.84 24.52 -13.31
CA LEU A 29 -10.21 24.04 -13.22
C LEU A 29 -10.42 22.72 -13.96
N ILE A 30 -9.77 22.51 -15.11
CA ILE A 30 -9.80 21.24 -15.83
C ILE A 30 -9.01 20.16 -15.08
N LEU A 31 -7.90 20.51 -14.42
CA LEU A 31 -7.13 19.57 -13.57
C LEU A 31 -7.89 19.22 -12.28
N PHE A 32 -8.51 20.20 -11.61
CA PHE A 32 -9.28 19.98 -10.37
C PHE A 32 -10.63 19.30 -10.61
N ASN A 33 -11.38 19.65 -11.66
CA ASN A 33 -12.64 18.95 -11.98
C ASN A 33 -12.39 17.51 -12.47
N ASN A 34 -11.20 17.19 -12.98
CA ASN A 34 -10.84 15.80 -13.24
C ASN A 34 -10.60 15.01 -11.95
N GLU A 35 -10.15 15.62 -10.85
CA GLU A 35 -9.99 14.93 -9.56
C GLU A 35 -11.34 14.67 -8.86
N GLU A 36 -12.31 15.59 -8.96
CA GLU A 36 -13.64 15.42 -8.34
C GLU A 36 -14.58 14.47 -9.13
N ILE A 37 -14.43 14.35 -10.46
CA ILE A 37 -15.20 13.37 -11.25
C ILE A 37 -14.71 11.92 -11.02
N LEU A 38 -13.56 11.74 -10.38
CA LEU A 38 -13.04 10.41 -10.05
C LEU A 38 -13.43 9.97 -8.62
N GLY A 39 -14.30 10.70 -7.92
CA GLY A 39 -14.93 10.28 -6.67
C GLY A 39 -15.80 9.01 -6.73
N SER A 40 -15.89 8.31 -7.86
CA SER A 40 -16.56 7.02 -7.96
C SER A 40 -15.93 6.19 -9.07
N GLY A 41 -15.13 5.19 -8.70
CA GLY A 41 -14.65 4.17 -9.64
C GLY A 41 -13.26 4.38 -10.23
N TYR A 42 -12.28 4.80 -9.43
CA TYR A 42 -10.86 4.64 -9.76
C TYR A 42 -10.48 3.14 -9.91
N ASN A 43 -10.84 2.54 -11.05
CA ASN A 43 -10.00 1.55 -11.69
C ASN A 43 -8.76 2.30 -12.18
N ILE A 44 -7.86 2.64 -11.27
CA ILE A 44 -6.48 2.88 -11.65
C ILE A 44 -6.02 1.54 -12.21
N SER A 45 -6.05 1.43 -13.54
CA SER A 45 -5.28 0.45 -14.28
C SER A 45 -3.81 0.80 -14.06
N LEU A 46 -3.34 0.59 -12.84
CA LEU A 46 -1.94 0.41 -12.50
C LEU A 46 -1.58 -0.78 -13.36
N LYS A 47 -0.94 -0.50 -14.52
CA LYS A 47 -0.32 -1.51 -15.37
C LYS A 47 0.29 -2.53 -14.42
N TYR A 48 -0.26 -3.74 -14.43
CA TYR A 48 0.14 -4.85 -13.57
C TYR A 48 1.61 -5.13 -13.86
N TYR A 49 2.51 -4.45 -13.15
CA TYR A 49 3.92 -4.76 -13.14
C TYR A 49 4.06 -5.98 -12.25
N HIS A 50 3.83 -7.14 -12.86
CA HIS A 50 4.09 -8.42 -12.24
C HIS A 50 5.61 -8.53 -12.07
N PRO A 51 6.15 -8.60 -10.85
CA PRO A 51 7.57 -8.86 -10.67
C PRO A 51 7.85 -10.30 -11.17
N TYR A 52 8.29 -10.39 -12.43
CA TYR A 52 8.77 -11.55 -13.21
C TYR A 52 8.89 -12.92 -12.51
N SER A 53 8.34 -13.93 -13.20
CA SER A 53 8.70 -15.37 -13.39
C SER A 53 9.24 -16.26 -12.25
N ARG A 54 9.76 -15.73 -11.15
CA ARG A 54 10.42 -16.49 -10.08
C ARG A 54 9.53 -16.77 -8.86
N TRP A 55 8.38 -16.10 -8.76
CA TRP A 55 7.51 -16.19 -7.60
C TRP A 55 6.42 -17.24 -7.76
N ARG A 56 6.22 -18.03 -6.71
CA ARG A 56 5.07 -18.94 -6.64
C ARG A 56 3.79 -18.09 -6.66
N ARG A 57 2.98 -18.23 -7.71
CA ARG A 57 1.71 -17.50 -7.87
C ARG A 57 0.78 -17.62 -6.64
N SER A 58 0.92 -18.69 -5.86
CA SER A 58 0.17 -18.91 -4.61
C SER A 58 0.52 -17.93 -3.49
N LEU A 59 1.72 -17.32 -3.50
CA LEU A 59 2.20 -16.38 -2.48
C LEU A 59 2.21 -14.93 -2.96
N THR A 60 1.67 -14.68 -4.16
CA THR A 60 1.43 -13.32 -4.65
C THR A 60 0.06 -12.85 -4.15
N PRO A 61 -0.01 -11.75 -3.38
CA PRO A 61 -1.29 -11.24 -2.91
C PRO A 61 -2.14 -10.72 -4.09
N CYS A 62 -3.44 -10.97 -4.04
CA CYS A 62 -4.41 -10.50 -5.01
C CYS A 62 -4.97 -9.11 -4.68
N VAL A 63 -5.05 -8.76 -3.39
CA VAL A 63 -5.39 -7.42 -2.89
C VAL A 63 -4.65 -7.16 -1.59
N TRP A 64 -4.36 -5.89 -1.32
CA TRP A 64 -4.06 -5.40 0.02
C TRP A 64 -5.21 -4.58 0.54
N LEU A 65 -5.61 -4.90 1.76
CA LEU A 65 -6.56 -4.11 2.52
C LEU A 65 -5.83 -3.35 3.61
N GLU A 66 -6.37 -2.19 3.94
CA GLU A 66 -5.79 -1.26 4.90
C GLU A 66 -6.86 -0.67 5.83
N ARG A 67 -6.56 -0.64 7.13
CA ARG A 67 -7.38 -0.02 8.18
C ARG A 67 -6.52 0.85 9.09
N GLY A 68 -7.08 2.00 9.49
CA GLY A 68 -6.42 2.93 10.44
C GLY A 68 -5.23 3.70 9.86
N GLY A 69 -4.87 3.49 8.59
CA GLY A 69 -3.69 4.08 7.98
C GLY A 69 -3.90 5.33 7.15
N PHE A 70 -2.88 5.70 6.37
CA PHE A 70 -2.88 6.92 5.56
C PHE A 70 -3.97 6.92 4.49
N PHE A 71 -4.22 5.79 3.83
CA PHE A 71 -5.20 5.71 2.75
C PHE A 71 -6.61 5.41 3.25
N ASN A 72 -6.74 5.03 4.53
CA ASN A 72 -8.02 4.84 5.22
C ASN A 72 -8.05 5.54 6.57
N MET A 73 -7.63 6.81 6.59
CA MET A 73 -7.50 7.55 7.83
C MET A 73 -8.88 8.07 8.25
N PRO A 74 -9.43 7.67 9.41
CA PRO A 74 -10.80 8.03 9.80
C PRO A 74 -11.06 9.54 9.84
N LYS A 75 -10.00 10.33 10.09
CA LYS A 75 -10.03 11.80 10.11
C LYS A 75 -10.26 12.43 8.73
N TYR A 76 -9.76 11.81 7.66
CA TYR A 76 -9.78 12.37 6.30
C TYR A 76 -10.65 11.56 5.33
N TYR A 77 -11.01 10.32 5.68
CA TYR A 77 -11.80 9.42 4.85
C TYR A 77 -12.85 8.71 5.70
N LYS A 78 -14.13 9.01 5.47
CA LYS A 78 -15.27 8.35 6.13
C LYS A 78 -15.73 7.14 5.31
N SER A 79 -14.90 6.12 5.21
CA SER A 79 -15.31 4.83 4.65
C SER A 79 -15.48 3.81 5.76
N LEU A 80 -16.62 3.10 5.74
CA LEU A 80 -16.87 1.95 6.62
C LEU A 80 -16.10 0.70 6.14
N SER A 81 -15.56 0.71 4.92
CA SER A 81 -14.77 -0.38 4.34
C SER A 81 -13.27 -0.09 4.40
N PRO A 82 -12.43 -1.12 4.51
CA PRO A 82 -10.97 -0.97 4.38
C PRO A 82 -10.61 -0.35 3.03
N PHE A 83 -9.54 0.44 2.97
CA PHE A 83 -8.96 0.82 1.68
C PHE A 83 -8.44 -0.44 1.00
N ALA A 84 -8.69 -0.61 -0.29
CA ALA A 84 -8.40 -1.83 -1.03
C ALA A 84 -7.58 -1.53 -2.29
N GLN A 85 -6.36 -2.06 -2.36
CA GLN A 85 -5.50 -1.94 -3.52
C GLN A 85 -5.32 -3.31 -4.19
N ARG A 86 -5.87 -3.47 -5.39
CA ARG A 86 -5.72 -4.71 -6.18
C ARG A 86 -4.26 -4.89 -6.65
N ARG A 87 -3.79 -6.13 -6.60
CA ARG A 87 -2.41 -6.53 -6.85
C ARG A 87 -2.29 -7.63 -7.90
N HIS A 88 -3.17 -8.62 -7.88
CA HIS A 88 -3.18 -9.69 -8.87
C HIS A 88 -4.60 -10.16 -9.18
N ILE A 89 -4.85 -10.48 -10.45
CA ILE A 89 -6.13 -11.03 -10.90
C ILE A 89 -6.11 -12.54 -10.69
N CYS A 90 -7.04 -13.03 -9.89
CA CYS A 90 -7.24 -14.45 -9.68
C CYS A 90 -7.82 -15.14 -10.92
N SER A 91 -7.55 -16.43 -11.08
CA SER A 91 -8.22 -17.25 -12.11
C SER A 91 -9.73 -17.31 -11.86
N SER A 92 -10.52 -17.63 -12.89
CA SER A 92 -11.99 -17.69 -12.83
C SER A 92 -12.56 -18.55 -11.70
N TYR A 93 -11.83 -19.58 -11.25
CA TYR A 93 -12.24 -20.49 -10.18
C TYR A 93 -11.85 -20.04 -8.76
N SER A 94 -11.21 -18.87 -8.64
CA SER A 94 -10.66 -18.37 -7.37
C SER A 94 -11.09 -16.93 -7.14
N SER A 95 -11.70 -16.65 -5.98
CA SER A 95 -12.12 -15.31 -5.59
C SER A 95 -11.00 -14.56 -4.83
N CYS A 96 -10.98 -13.24 -5.02
CA CYS A 96 -10.20 -12.30 -4.21
C CYS A 96 -11.16 -11.38 -3.47
N PRO A 97 -11.54 -11.69 -2.22
CA PRO A 97 -12.46 -10.84 -1.45
C PRO A 97 -11.82 -9.47 -1.19
N LEU A 98 -12.63 -8.41 -1.24
CA LEU A 98 -12.19 -7.03 -0.93
C LEU A 98 -12.66 -6.58 0.47
N THR A 99 -13.23 -7.50 1.24
CA THR A 99 -13.70 -7.27 2.61
C THR A 99 -12.71 -7.88 3.58
N TRP A 100 -12.55 -7.26 4.74
CA TRP A 100 -11.67 -7.80 5.77
C TRP A 100 -12.12 -9.21 6.18
N LEU A 101 -11.19 -10.15 6.16
CA LEU A 101 -11.42 -11.54 6.56
C LEU A 101 -11.02 -11.75 8.03
N PRO A 102 -11.49 -12.84 8.66
CA PRO A 102 -10.96 -13.28 9.94
C PRO A 102 -9.44 -13.42 9.90
N THR A 103 -8.77 -13.09 11.00
CA THR A 103 -7.30 -13.08 11.12
C THR A 103 -6.67 -14.46 10.89
N ASN A 104 -7.43 -15.53 11.13
CA ASN A 104 -7.03 -16.92 10.95
C ASN A 104 -7.46 -17.53 9.59
N ASP A 105 -7.96 -16.72 8.66
CA ASP A 105 -8.41 -17.21 7.36
C ASP A 105 -7.22 -17.79 6.55
N VAL A 106 -7.48 -18.88 5.82
CA VAL A 106 -6.46 -19.62 5.08
C VAL A 106 -5.98 -18.92 3.80
N LYS A 107 -6.63 -17.82 3.41
CA LYS A 107 -6.34 -16.99 2.24
C LYS A 107 -5.95 -15.56 2.62
N SER A 108 -5.71 -15.27 3.89
CA SER A 108 -5.25 -13.94 4.31
C SER A 108 -4.07 -14.01 5.28
N LEU A 109 -3.29 -12.93 5.27
CA LEU A 109 -2.34 -12.58 6.33
C LEU A 109 -2.69 -11.20 6.83
N THR A 110 -2.96 -11.09 8.13
CA THR A 110 -3.13 -9.79 8.79
C THR A 110 -1.87 -9.43 9.56
N PHE A 111 -1.37 -8.23 9.35
CA PHE A 111 -0.16 -7.76 10.00
C PHE A 111 -0.12 -6.25 10.16
N LYS A 112 0.66 -5.77 11.14
CA LYS A 112 1.05 -4.37 11.22
C LYS A 112 2.42 -4.20 10.59
N LEU A 113 2.55 -3.22 9.71
CA LEU A 113 3.88 -2.71 9.37
C LEU A 113 4.19 -1.60 10.35
N ILE A 114 5.38 -1.64 10.96
CA ILE A 114 5.81 -0.55 11.83
C ILE A 114 5.78 0.76 11.02
N GLY A 115 4.84 1.61 11.38
CA GLY A 115 4.79 3.03 11.04
C GLY A 115 5.18 3.86 12.26
N THR A 116 5.23 5.18 12.09
CA THR A 116 5.51 6.13 13.18
C THR A 116 4.51 5.98 14.33
N ASP A 117 4.80 6.56 15.51
CA ASP A 117 3.93 6.46 16.72
C ASP A 117 2.45 6.80 16.48
N ASP A 118 2.13 7.59 15.46
CA ASP A 118 0.76 7.94 15.04
C ASP A 118 0.01 6.81 14.32
N MET A 119 0.66 5.67 14.06
CA MET A 119 0.16 4.57 13.22
C MET A 119 -0.07 3.27 14.01
N ARG A 120 -0.31 3.35 15.33
CA ARG A 120 -0.45 2.17 16.22
C ARG A 120 -1.63 1.24 15.85
N ASP A 121 -2.68 1.82 15.25
CA ASP A 121 -3.87 1.10 14.80
C ASP A 121 -3.77 0.68 13.32
N TYR A 122 -2.59 0.80 12.72
CA TYR A 122 -2.39 0.54 11.31
C TYR A 122 -2.27 -0.96 11.01
N GLU A 123 -3.31 -1.50 10.40
CA GLU A 123 -3.35 -2.90 10.01
C GLU A 123 -3.43 -3.05 8.50
N PHE A 124 -2.67 -4.02 8.01
CA PHE A 124 -2.77 -4.54 6.65
C PHE A 124 -3.36 -5.92 6.67
N GLN A 125 -4.12 -6.22 5.61
CA GLN A 125 -4.50 -7.59 5.29
C GLN A 125 -4.16 -7.90 3.84
N ALA A 126 -3.21 -8.81 3.63
CA ALA A 126 -2.87 -9.33 2.32
C ALA A 126 -3.76 -10.54 2.02
N HIS A 127 -4.48 -10.52 0.91
CA HIS A 127 -5.32 -11.65 0.48
C HIS A 127 -4.68 -12.40 -0.67
N PHE A 128 -5.03 -13.68 -0.81
CA PHE A 128 -4.49 -14.56 -1.83
C PHE A 128 -5.62 -15.30 -2.56
N CYS A 129 -5.40 -15.60 -3.84
CA CYS A 129 -6.38 -16.34 -4.64
C CYS A 129 -6.65 -17.75 -4.10
N ASN A 130 -5.58 -18.37 -3.58
CA ASN A 130 -5.54 -19.74 -3.08
C ASN A 130 -5.10 -19.76 -1.62
N ARG A 131 -5.27 -20.92 -0.97
CA ARG A 131 -4.77 -21.14 0.38
C ARG A 131 -3.26 -20.94 0.41
N ILE A 132 -2.77 -20.17 1.37
CA ILE A 132 -1.33 -19.92 1.56
C ILE A 132 -0.69 -20.93 2.50
N TYR A 133 -1.49 -21.52 3.40
CA TYR A 133 -1.02 -22.54 4.32
C TYR A 133 -1.22 -23.94 3.74
N GLU A 134 -0.23 -24.79 3.97
CA GLU A 134 -0.34 -26.23 3.71
C GLU A 134 -1.36 -26.88 4.66
N ALA A 135 -1.92 -28.03 4.29
CA ALA A 135 -3.01 -28.67 5.05
C ALA A 135 -2.69 -28.90 6.54
N ARG A 136 -1.44 -29.25 6.86
CA ARG A 136 -0.96 -29.51 8.23
C ARG A 136 0.06 -28.48 8.70
N HIS A 137 0.01 -27.27 8.14
CA HIS A 137 0.91 -26.20 8.56
C HIS A 137 0.64 -25.88 10.04
N ARG A 138 1.68 -25.95 10.87
CA ARG A 138 1.57 -25.76 12.32
C ARG A 138 1.21 -24.31 12.70
N TYR A 139 0.65 -24.14 13.89
CA TYR A 139 0.57 -22.82 14.53
C TYR A 139 1.91 -22.47 15.17
N CYS A 140 2.18 -21.18 15.30
CA CYS A 140 3.38 -20.68 15.99
C CYS A 140 3.30 -21.05 17.49
N THR A 141 4.43 -21.39 18.09
CA THR A 141 4.54 -21.73 19.53
C THR A 141 4.53 -20.48 20.40
N MET A 142 4.61 -19.29 19.79
CA MET A 142 4.71 -17.99 20.48
C MET A 142 6.01 -17.85 21.27
N GLU A 143 7.05 -18.62 20.89
CA GLU A 143 8.41 -18.42 21.37
C GLU A 143 8.92 -17.04 20.92
N GLU A 144 9.70 -16.40 21.78
CA GLU A 144 10.27 -15.08 21.50
C GLU A 144 11.13 -15.12 20.23
N GLY A 145 10.86 -14.21 19.29
CA GLY A 145 11.57 -14.14 18.01
C GLY A 145 11.20 -15.25 17.01
N GLU A 146 10.17 -16.07 17.27
CA GLU A 146 9.71 -17.09 16.31
C GLU A 146 9.08 -16.43 15.07
N ILE A 147 9.84 -16.40 13.98
CA ILE A 147 9.38 -15.81 12.72
C ILE A 147 8.24 -16.65 12.12
N ALA A 148 7.04 -16.07 12.06
CA ALA A 148 5.85 -16.67 11.48
C ALA A 148 5.90 -16.69 9.96
N PHE A 149 6.24 -15.55 9.34
CA PHE A 149 6.41 -15.44 7.89
C PHE A 149 7.34 -14.30 7.52
N GLU A 150 7.84 -14.36 6.30
CA GLU A 150 8.74 -13.36 5.71
C GLU A 150 8.05 -12.69 4.55
N LEU A 151 8.00 -11.36 4.59
CA LEU A 151 7.62 -10.54 3.45
C LEU A 151 8.87 -10.08 2.72
N ARG A 152 8.76 -9.92 1.41
CA ARG A 152 9.80 -9.28 0.59
C ARG A 152 9.24 -8.05 -0.09
N GLN A 153 9.91 -6.94 0.15
CA GLN A 153 9.59 -5.68 -0.52
C GLN A 153 10.33 -5.55 -1.87
N ILE A 154 9.59 -5.27 -2.94
CA ILE A 154 10.11 -4.93 -4.26
C ILE A 154 9.38 -3.68 -4.76
N GLY A 155 10.04 -2.53 -4.70
CA GLY A 155 9.41 -1.24 -4.96
C GLY A 155 8.24 -1.02 -3.98
N THR A 156 7.03 -0.84 -4.52
CA THR A 156 5.78 -0.70 -3.75
C THR A 156 5.04 -2.01 -3.53
N TRP A 157 5.67 -3.16 -3.81
CA TRP A 157 5.12 -4.51 -3.62
C TRP A 157 5.70 -5.16 -2.37
N LEU A 158 4.85 -5.77 -1.56
CA LEU A 158 5.10 -6.62 -0.41
C LEU A 158 4.53 -7.99 -0.75
N MET A 159 5.41 -8.93 -1.01
CA MET A 159 5.05 -10.30 -1.36
C MET A 159 5.43 -11.23 -0.22
N VAL A 160 4.70 -12.32 -0.06
CA VAL A 160 5.09 -13.36 0.89
C VAL A 160 6.22 -14.16 0.26
N ASP A 161 7.36 -14.20 0.93
CA ASP A 161 8.49 -15.04 0.53
C ASP A 161 8.40 -16.42 1.15
N ARG A 162 8.14 -16.47 2.45
CA ARG A 162 8.11 -17.71 3.24
C ARG A 162 7.04 -17.65 4.32
N ILE A 163 6.45 -18.81 4.61
CA ILE A 163 5.56 -19.03 5.76
C ILE A 163 6.15 -20.20 6.55
N ASN A 164 6.42 -19.98 7.83
CA ASN A 164 6.99 -20.96 8.75
C ASN A 164 5.94 -21.53 9.71
N CYS A 165 4.97 -20.71 10.12
CA CYS A 165 3.86 -21.11 10.98
C CYS A 165 2.66 -20.16 10.85
N ARG A 166 1.51 -20.58 11.41
CA ARG A 166 0.26 -19.81 11.40
C ARG A 166 0.12 -18.97 12.67
N CYS A 167 -0.21 -17.70 12.50
CA CYS A 167 -0.67 -16.85 13.61
C CYS A 167 -2.17 -17.07 13.87
N LEU A 168 -2.56 -17.03 15.14
CA LEU A 168 -3.97 -16.93 15.54
C LEU A 168 -4.46 -15.47 15.55
N GLY A 169 -3.52 -14.53 15.73
CA GLY A 169 -3.76 -13.09 15.76
C GLY A 169 -3.01 -12.35 14.66
N ILE A 170 -2.87 -11.04 14.87
CA ILE A 170 -2.14 -10.14 13.99
C ILE A 170 -0.64 -10.44 14.13
N ALA A 171 0.11 -10.35 13.03
CA ALA A 171 1.56 -10.42 13.07
C ALA A 171 2.19 -9.02 13.07
N ASP A 172 3.32 -8.88 13.75
CA ASP A 172 4.06 -7.62 13.85
C ASP A 172 5.47 -7.80 13.29
N VAL A 173 6.12 -6.68 12.99
CA VAL A 173 7.49 -6.71 12.46
C VAL A 173 8.46 -6.99 13.61
N GLU A 174 9.21 -8.08 13.48
CA GLU A 174 10.33 -8.39 14.36
C GLU A 174 11.58 -7.63 13.92
N ARG A 175 11.91 -7.72 12.62
CA ARG A 175 13.13 -7.11 12.06
C ARG A 175 13.05 -6.94 10.56
N TYR A 176 13.86 -6.00 10.07
CA TYR A 176 14.13 -5.80 8.65
C TYR A 176 15.47 -6.45 8.27
N GLY A 177 15.46 -7.27 7.23
CA GLY A 177 16.63 -7.95 6.68
C GLY A 177 16.95 -7.47 5.26
N TYR A 178 18.20 -7.70 4.82
CA TYR A 178 18.66 -7.32 3.49
C TYR A 178 19.04 -8.54 2.67
N SER A 179 18.75 -8.51 1.37
CA SER A 179 19.09 -9.60 0.46
C SER A 179 20.60 -9.78 0.21
N LYS A 180 21.40 -8.75 0.52
CA LYS A 180 22.87 -8.75 0.43
C LYS A 180 23.44 -7.82 1.51
N GLY A 181 24.71 -7.99 1.85
CA GLY A 181 25.43 -7.03 2.71
C GLY A 181 25.34 -5.62 2.13
N VAL A 182 25.00 -4.65 2.96
CA VAL A 182 24.85 -3.24 2.56
C VAL A 182 26.24 -2.61 2.50
N GLN A 183 26.58 -2.01 1.35
CA GLN A 183 27.81 -1.23 1.20
C GLN A 183 27.52 0.26 1.22
N PHE A 184 28.50 1.06 1.68
CA PHE A 184 28.39 2.52 1.83
C PHE A 184 28.01 3.27 0.53
N GLY A 185 28.17 2.65 -0.65
CA GLY A 185 27.81 3.23 -1.96
C GLY A 185 26.51 2.72 -2.59
N ASP A 186 25.75 1.84 -1.93
CA ASP A 186 24.52 1.27 -2.51
C ASP A 186 23.44 2.35 -2.66
N ARG A 187 23.11 2.73 -3.90
CA ARG A 187 22.23 3.87 -4.20
C ARG A 187 20.73 3.65 -3.94
N VAL A 188 20.25 2.43 -3.72
CA VAL A 188 18.84 2.15 -3.43
C VAL A 188 18.73 0.83 -2.67
N PHE A 189 17.89 0.81 -1.62
CA PHE A 189 17.43 -0.36 -0.88
C PHE A 189 17.04 -1.51 -1.83
N ARG A 190 17.95 -2.47 -2.03
CA ARG A 190 17.69 -3.67 -2.85
C ARG A 190 17.33 -4.84 -1.95
N GLY A 191 16.01 -5.01 -1.77
CA GLY A 191 15.38 -6.16 -1.13
C GLY A 191 15.37 -6.06 0.39
N ASN A 192 14.30 -5.49 0.93
CA ASN A 192 14.01 -5.45 2.35
C ASN A 192 13.12 -6.67 2.64
N TYR A 193 13.69 -7.69 3.28
CA TYR A 193 12.90 -8.75 3.90
C TYR A 193 12.33 -8.19 5.20
N ILE A 194 11.07 -8.47 5.47
CA ILE A 194 10.39 -8.08 6.69
C ILE A 194 10.02 -9.37 7.39
N HIS A 195 10.65 -9.61 8.52
CA HIS A 195 10.45 -10.81 9.31
C HIS A 195 9.33 -10.52 10.29
N MET A 196 8.28 -11.32 10.24
CA MET A 196 7.06 -11.09 11.00
C MET A 196 6.92 -12.15 12.09
N THR A 197 6.65 -11.73 13.32
CA THR A 197 6.33 -12.59 14.47
C THR A 197 4.85 -12.46 14.80
N CYS A 198 4.24 -13.47 15.43
CA CYS A 198 2.85 -13.32 15.87
C CYS A 198 2.82 -12.42 17.10
N ALA A 199 1.91 -11.42 17.11
CA ALA A 199 1.75 -10.54 18.26
C ALA A 199 1.46 -11.36 19.52
N THR A 200 2.30 -11.20 20.55
CA THR A 200 1.97 -11.71 21.87
C THR A 200 0.87 -10.83 22.45
N LYS A 201 -0.04 -11.40 23.25
CA LYS A 201 -1.16 -10.66 23.86
C LYS A 201 -0.74 -9.42 24.68
N ASP A 202 0.55 -9.30 25.01
CA ASP A 202 1.12 -8.26 25.86
C ASP A 202 1.49 -6.95 25.15
N ASP A 203 1.36 -6.86 23.83
CA ASP A 203 1.64 -5.59 23.12
C ASP A 203 0.45 -4.62 23.12
N SER A 204 -0.73 -5.07 23.57
CA SER A 204 -1.87 -4.20 23.91
C SER A 204 -1.72 -3.47 25.25
N SER A 205 -0.69 -3.77 26.04
CA SER A 205 -0.45 -3.24 27.39
C SER A 205 0.85 -2.41 27.52
N ARG A 206 1.70 -2.31 26.49
CA ARG A 206 2.90 -1.46 26.49
C ARG A 206 2.63 0.00 26.10
N ILE A 207 1.53 0.54 26.62
CA ILE A 207 1.25 1.98 26.66
C ILE A 207 1.12 2.36 28.15
N LEU A 208 2.27 2.62 28.78
CA LEU A 208 2.38 3.45 29.99
C LEU A 208 3.44 4.52 29.73
#